data_AF-A0A7G9WF74-F1
#
_entry.id   AF-A0A7G9WF74-F1
#
_cell.length_a   1.000
_cell.length_b   1.000
_cell.length_c   1.000
_cell.angle_alpha   90.00
_cell.angle_beta   90.00
_cell.angle_gamma   90.00
#
_symmetry.space_group_name_H-M   'P 1'
#
loop_
_entity.id
_entity.type
_entity.pdbx_description
1 polymer ?
#
loop_
_entity_poly.entity_id
_entity_poly.type
_entity_poly.pdbx_seq_one_letter_code
_entity_poly.pdbx_strand_id
1 'polypeptide(L)'
;MSETTNKPAVQAQSLSTDIKLDGNVFSGWHEFQAAGKMAAALSQSTIVPKDYQGNPGNCLIALDMASRMGTSPMMVMQNLYIVNGRPAWSTQYIVAMINSSRKYKTELQYDLKGSGDTLECTAWVKDYNDHTVTGPTITMKMAKDEGWYGKNGSKWKTMPEVMIRYRAASFFGRLNCPDMMMGIYTTDEVVEMPADQYSVVDEEIKQKANQQPLDFQVDTATGEVKEPQKSALEAPVETVKEPEKKPAEKVTAEPAKTTSAANGQQTFDPGF
;
A
#
# COMPACT_ATOMS: atom_id res chain seq x y z
N MET A 1 -52.48 -31.66 -39.50
CA MET A 1 -52.15 -30.73 -38.41
C MET A 1 -50.79 -31.13 -37.88
N SER A 2 -49.75 -30.39 -38.24
CA SER A 2 -48.36 -30.66 -37.85
C SER A 2 -47.88 -29.50 -36.99
N GLU A 3 -47.55 -29.82 -35.74
CA GLU A 3 -47.08 -28.92 -34.70
C GLU A 3 -45.87 -28.11 -35.16
N THR A 4 -45.87 -26.81 -34.88
CA THR A 4 -44.68 -25.96 -34.93
C THR A 4 -44.51 -25.34 -33.55
N THR A 5 -43.80 -26.04 -32.67
CA THR A 5 -43.32 -25.52 -31.40
C THR A 5 -42.26 -24.45 -31.65
N ASN A 6 -42.63 -23.20 -31.41
CA ASN A 6 -41.75 -22.04 -31.48
C ASN A 6 -40.81 -22.05 -30.26
N LYS A 7 -39.53 -22.39 -30.48
CA LYS A 7 -38.48 -22.35 -29.45
C LYS A 7 -37.96 -20.91 -29.38
N PRO A 8 -37.98 -20.23 -28.22
CA PRO A 8 -37.46 -18.87 -28.14
C PRO A 8 -35.95 -18.87 -28.36
N ALA A 9 -35.50 -18.02 -29.28
CA ALA A 9 -34.10 -17.81 -29.60
C ALA A 9 -33.36 -17.28 -28.36
N VAL A 10 -32.40 -18.06 -27.88
CA VAL A 10 -31.43 -17.61 -26.87
C VAL A 10 -30.60 -16.51 -27.54
N GLN A 11 -30.78 -15.27 -27.07
CA GLN A 11 -29.92 -14.17 -27.46
C GLN A 11 -28.52 -14.45 -26.90
N ALA A 12 -27.61 -14.83 -27.79
CA ALA A 12 -26.19 -14.90 -27.49
C ALA A 12 -25.71 -13.47 -27.19
N GLN A 13 -25.50 -13.17 -25.92
CA GLN A 13 -24.77 -11.97 -25.52
C GLN A 13 -23.39 -12.03 -26.18
N SER A 14 -23.07 -11.02 -26.98
CA SER A 14 -21.75 -10.86 -27.57
C SER A 14 -20.75 -10.64 -26.45
N LEU A 15 -20.01 -11.67 -26.08
CA LEU A 15 -18.83 -11.58 -25.23
C LEU A 15 -17.82 -10.68 -25.94
N SER A 16 -17.74 -9.41 -25.55
CA SER A 16 -16.60 -8.58 -25.89
C SER A 16 -15.39 -9.13 -25.14
N THR A 17 -14.52 -9.84 -25.87
CA THR A 17 -13.45 -10.71 -25.38
C THR A 17 -12.18 -9.99 -24.91
N ASP A 18 -12.28 -8.71 -24.55
CA ASP A 18 -11.13 -7.95 -24.06
C ASP A 18 -11.13 -7.96 -22.52
N ILE A 19 -10.08 -8.50 -21.91
CA ILE A 19 -9.84 -8.30 -20.48
C ILE A 19 -9.45 -6.83 -20.30
N LYS A 20 -10.43 -6.00 -19.95
CA LYS A 20 -10.24 -4.58 -19.69
C LYS A 20 -10.36 -4.32 -18.21
N LEU A 21 -9.23 -4.03 -17.57
CA LEU A 21 -9.19 -3.41 -16.25
C LEU A 21 -9.34 -1.89 -16.41
N ASP A 22 -10.41 -1.45 -17.08
CA ASP A 22 -10.68 -0.02 -17.31
C ASP A 22 -11.18 0.67 -16.01
N GLY A 23 -11.33 -0.10 -14.92
CA GLY A 23 -11.81 0.36 -13.62
C GLY A 23 -10.95 -0.11 -12.44
N ASN A 24 -11.38 0.29 -11.25
CA ASN A 24 -10.81 -0.15 -9.97
C ASN A 24 -11.09 -1.65 -9.78
N VAL A 25 -10.10 -2.45 -9.35
CA VAL A 25 -10.24 -3.89 -9.05
C VAL A 25 -11.41 -4.18 -8.09
N PHE A 26 -11.78 -3.20 -7.26
CA PHE A 26 -12.85 -3.30 -6.27
C PHE A 26 -14.18 -2.68 -6.71
N SER A 27 -14.36 -2.33 -8.01
CA SER A 27 -15.61 -1.71 -8.48
C SER A 27 -16.78 -2.69 -8.63
N GLY A 28 -16.49 -3.98 -8.74
CA GLY A 28 -17.51 -5.00 -8.94
C GLY A 28 -16.96 -6.42 -8.80
N TRP A 29 -17.87 -7.38 -8.72
CA TRP A 29 -17.53 -8.78 -8.54
C TRP A 29 -16.74 -9.34 -9.72
N HIS A 30 -17.13 -8.96 -10.94
CA HIS A 30 -16.48 -9.48 -12.15
C HIS A 30 -15.04 -8.99 -12.28
N GLU A 31 -14.80 -7.72 -11.98
CA GLU A 31 -13.48 -7.09 -11.97
C GLU A 31 -12.59 -7.72 -10.90
N PHE A 32 -13.13 -7.90 -9.69
CA PHE A 32 -12.43 -8.55 -8.59
C PHE A 32 -12.07 -10.00 -8.94
N GLN A 33 -13.01 -10.75 -9.53
CA GLN A 33 -12.78 -12.13 -9.95
C GLN A 33 -11.72 -12.19 -11.06
N ALA A 34 -11.80 -11.33 -12.08
CA ALA A 34 -10.81 -11.27 -13.16
C ALA A 34 -9.42 -10.94 -12.63
N ALA A 35 -9.32 -9.96 -11.72
CA ALA A 35 -8.07 -9.62 -11.05
C ALA A 35 -7.54 -10.78 -10.19
N GLY A 36 -8.42 -11.54 -9.52
CA GLY A 36 -8.07 -12.77 -8.81
C GLY A 36 -7.42 -13.81 -9.71
N LYS A 37 -8.00 -14.05 -10.90
CA LYS A 37 -7.41 -14.97 -11.92
C LYS A 37 -6.04 -14.49 -12.40
N MET A 38 -5.92 -13.20 -12.70
CA MET A 38 -4.66 -12.59 -13.12
C MET A 38 -3.60 -12.70 -12.02
N ALA A 39 -3.97 -12.44 -10.78
CA ALA A 39 -3.08 -12.53 -9.64
C ALA A 39 -2.59 -13.97 -9.41
N ALA A 40 -3.48 -14.96 -9.50
CA ALA A 40 -3.12 -16.37 -9.42
C ALA A 40 -2.10 -16.74 -10.51
N ALA A 41 -2.35 -16.35 -11.77
CA ALA A 41 -1.43 -16.61 -12.87
C ALA A 41 -0.06 -15.93 -12.69
N LEU A 42 -0.04 -14.66 -12.26
CA LEU A 42 1.20 -13.91 -12.01
C LEU A 42 2.02 -14.54 -10.88
N SER A 43 1.36 -15.01 -9.82
CA SER A 43 2.04 -15.62 -8.67
C SER A 43 2.77 -16.92 -9.01
N GLN A 44 2.38 -17.61 -10.10
CA GLN A 44 3.05 -18.83 -10.57
C GLN A 44 4.28 -18.54 -11.44
N SER A 45 4.47 -17.29 -11.87
CA SER A 45 5.60 -16.91 -12.73
C SER A 45 6.91 -16.86 -11.94
N THR A 46 7.99 -17.39 -12.51
CA THR A 46 9.33 -17.28 -11.93
C THR A 46 10.02 -15.95 -12.23
N ILE A 47 9.43 -15.15 -13.13
CA ILE A 47 9.96 -13.83 -13.53
C ILE A 47 9.51 -12.73 -12.56
N VAL A 48 8.38 -12.90 -11.87
CA VAL A 48 7.98 -11.92 -10.84
C VAL A 48 8.92 -12.02 -9.64
N PRO A 49 9.15 -10.92 -8.88
CA PRO A 49 10.03 -10.95 -7.72
C PRO A 49 9.55 -11.93 -6.64
N LYS A 50 10.47 -12.37 -5.79
CA LYS A 50 10.25 -13.44 -4.81
C LYS A 50 9.07 -13.18 -3.88
N ASP A 51 8.84 -11.93 -3.49
CA ASP A 51 7.73 -11.56 -2.62
C ASP A 51 6.34 -11.75 -3.26
N TYR A 52 6.27 -11.89 -4.58
CA TYR A 52 5.04 -12.12 -5.34
C TYR A 52 4.86 -13.60 -5.76
N GLN A 53 5.93 -14.40 -5.73
CA GLN A 53 5.88 -15.82 -6.10
C GLN A 53 5.09 -16.62 -5.07
N GLY A 54 4.11 -17.42 -5.54
CA GLY A 54 3.22 -18.19 -4.69
C GLY A 54 2.33 -17.33 -3.77
N ASN A 55 2.26 -16.02 -3.99
CA ASN A 55 1.47 -15.09 -3.19
C ASN A 55 0.49 -14.29 -4.08
N PRO A 56 -0.67 -14.88 -4.42
CA PRO A 56 -1.67 -14.20 -5.23
C PRO A 56 -2.22 -12.93 -4.57
N GLY A 57 -2.22 -12.84 -3.22
CA GLY A 57 -2.61 -11.62 -2.51
C GLY A 57 -1.70 -10.44 -2.87
N ASN A 58 -0.39 -10.63 -2.82
CA ASN A 58 0.57 -9.59 -3.20
C ASN A 58 0.45 -9.21 -4.68
N CYS A 59 0.21 -10.18 -5.57
CA CYS A 59 -0.05 -9.91 -6.99
C CYS A 59 -1.33 -9.11 -7.22
N LEU A 60 -2.38 -9.37 -6.44
CA LEU A 60 -3.64 -8.62 -6.51
C LEU A 60 -3.46 -7.16 -6.09
N ILE A 61 -2.69 -6.91 -5.02
CA ILE A 61 -2.33 -5.55 -4.61
C ILE A 61 -1.51 -4.84 -5.69
N ALA A 62 -0.58 -5.54 -6.34
CA ALA A 62 0.17 -4.97 -7.45
C ALA A 62 -0.72 -4.63 -8.65
N LEU A 63 -1.75 -5.45 -8.94
CA LEU A 63 -2.74 -5.16 -9.97
C LEU A 63 -3.58 -3.92 -9.65
N ASP A 64 -4.05 -3.79 -8.41
CA ASP A 64 -4.78 -2.60 -7.96
C ASP A 64 -3.91 -1.33 -8.05
N MET A 65 -2.67 -1.40 -7.56
CA MET A 65 -1.73 -0.30 -7.64
C MET A 65 -1.44 0.09 -9.09
N ALA A 66 -1.25 -0.89 -9.97
CA ALA A 66 -1.01 -0.67 -11.39
C ALA A 66 -2.20 0.05 -12.06
N SER A 67 -3.43 -0.36 -11.73
CA SER A 67 -4.65 0.31 -12.20
C SER A 67 -4.72 1.77 -11.73
N ARG A 68 -4.49 2.04 -10.44
CA ARG A 68 -4.51 3.39 -9.87
C ARG A 68 -3.47 4.33 -10.50
N MET A 69 -2.29 3.79 -10.79
CA MET A 69 -1.18 4.55 -11.34
C MET A 69 -1.19 4.60 -12.88
N GLY A 70 -2.11 3.91 -13.54
CA GLY A 70 -2.13 3.78 -14.99
C GLY A 70 -0.86 3.16 -15.56
N THR A 71 -0.26 2.20 -14.85
CA THR A 71 1.00 1.52 -15.24
C THR A 71 0.81 0.01 -15.35
N SER A 72 1.85 -0.72 -15.75
CA SER A 72 1.77 -2.17 -15.88
C SER A 72 2.02 -2.88 -14.52
N PRO A 73 1.35 -4.01 -14.26
CA PRO A 73 1.57 -4.78 -13.02
C PRO A 73 3.02 -5.24 -12.86
N MET A 74 3.69 -5.57 -13.97
CA MET A 74 5.10 -5.95 -13.93
C MET A 74 5.99 -4.79 -13.49
N MET A 75 5.70 -3.56 -13.93
CA MET A 75 6.45 -2.37 -13.50
C MET A 75 6.29 -2.14 -12.00
N VAL A 76 5.06 -2.28 -11.47
CA VAL A 76 4.81 -2.19 -10.02
C VAL A 76 5.57 -3.27 -9.28
N MET A 77 5.38 -4.55 -9.63
CA MET A 77 6.00 -5.66 -8.92
C MET A 77 7.53 -5.54 -8.88
N GLN A 78 8.16 -5.13 -9.98
CA GLN A 78 9.62 -4.98 -10.06
C GLN A 78 10.17 -3.87 -9.16
N ASN A 79 9.36 -2.88 -8.81
CA ASN A 79 9.79 -1.67 -8.11
C ASN A 79 9.17 -1.48 -6.73
N LEU A 80 8.14 -2.24 -6.39
CA LEU A 80 7.48 -2.21 -5.09
C LEU A 80 8.01 -3.37 -4.24
N TYR A 81 8.94 -3.05 -3.35
CA TYR A 81 9.56 -3.98 -2.42
C TYR A 81 8.70 -4.16 -1.18
N ILE A 82 8.78 -5.33 -0.54
CA ILE A 82 8.15 -5.56 0.75
C ILE A 82 9.26 -5.61 1.81
N VAL A 83 9.30 -4.60 2.67
CA VAL A 83 10.28 -4.48 3.75
C VAL A 83 9.54 -4.55 5.08
N ASN A 84 9.78 -5.60 5.87
CA ASN A 84 9.10 -5.82 7.16
C ASN A 84 7.56 -5.67 7.04
N GLY A 85 6.97 -6.38 6.06
CA GLY A 85 5.54 -6.35 5.80
C GLY A 85 5.01 -5.06 5.16
N ARG A 86 5.86 -4.05 4.90
CA ARG A 86 5.45 -2.77 4.33
C ARG A 86 5.84 -2.65 2.85
N PRO A 87 4.93 -2.17 1.99
CA PRO A 87 5.31 -1.79 0.64
C PRO A 87 6.27 -0.59 0.69
N ALA A 88 7.29 -0.62 -0.16
CA ALA A 88 8.30 0.42 -0.28
C ALA A 88 8.72 0.58 -1.74
N TRP A 89 8.71 1.81 -2.24
CA TRP A 89 9.12 2.09 -3.61
C TRP A 89 10.63 2.07 -3.78
N SER A 90 11.09 1.57 -4.91
CA SER A 90 12.44 1.86 -5.38
C SER A 90 12.57 3.35 -5.67
N THR A 91 13.65 3.97 -5.19
CA THR A 91 13.90 5.39 -5.50
C THR A 91 14.06 5.62 -7.01
N GLN A 92 14.61 4.64 -7.73
CA GLN A 92 14.74 4.69 -9.20
C GLN A 92 13.38 4.75 -9.89
N TYR A 93 12.38 4.04 -9.36
CA TYR A 93 11.01 4.09 -9.86
C TYR A 93 10.38 5.46 -9.67
N ILE A 94 10.59 6.10 -8.51
CA ILE A 94 10.12 7.48 -8.29
C ILE A 94 10.72 8.42 -9.32
N VAL A 95 12.02 8.34 -9.58
CA VAL A 95 12.69 9.16 -10.61
C VAL A 95 12.08 8.89 -11.98
N ALA A 96 11.87 7.63 -12.34
CA ALA A 96 11.26 7.24 -13.62
C ALA A 96 9.81 7.74 -13.76
N MET A 97 9.02 7.68 -12.70
CA MET A 97 7.65 8.19 -12.68
C MET A 97 7.62 9.72 -12.83
N ILE A 98 8.46 10.45 -12.09
CA ILE A 98 8.58 11.91 -12.23
C ILE A 98 8.94 12.26 -13.67
N ASN A 99 9.94 11.60 -14.25
CA ASN A 99 10.43 11.90 -15.60
C ASN A 99 9.41 11.54 -16.69
N SER A 100 8.64 10.47 -16.50
CA SER A 100 7.64 10.02 -17.49
C SER A 100 6.30 10.74 -17.35
N SER A 101 6.01 11.32 -16.18
CA SER A 101 4.71 11.96 -15.87
C SER A 101 4.34 13.15 -16.75
N ARG A 102 5.32 13.80 -17.39
CA ARG A 102 5.15 15.10 -18.09
C ARG A 102 4.57 16.20 -17.20
N LYS A 103 4.61 16.04 -15.86
CA LYS A 103 4.22 17.10 -14.91
C LYS A 103 5.14 18.31 -15.02
N TYR A 104 6.40 18.08 -15.39
CA TYR A 104 7.44 19.10 -15.53
C TYR A 104 8.00 19.13 -16.96
N LYS A 105 8.55 20.29 -17.33
CA LYS A 105 9.18 20.53 -18.63
C LYS A 105 10.49 19.76 -18.78
N THR A 106 11.22 19.59 -17.68
CA THR A 106 12.48 18.83 -17.63
C THR A 106 12.32 17.59 -16.77
N GLU A 107 13.20 16.61 -17.00
CA GLU A 107 13.47 15.53 -16.07
C GLU A 107 14.02 16.05 -14.73
N LEU A 108 14.01 15.18 -13.72
CA LEU A 108 14.58 15.43 -12.41
C LEU A 108 16.11 15.60 -12.52
N GLN A 109 16.56 16.79 -12.18
CA GLN A 109 17.96 17.19 -12.17
C GLN A 109 18.50 17.27 -10.74
N TYR A 110 19.82 17.27 -10.60
CA TYR A 110 20.50 17.33 -9.32
C TYR A 110 21.54 18.43 -9.32
N ASP A 111 21.51 19.29 -8.31
CA ASP A 111 22.57 20.23 -7.98
C ASP A 111 23.43 19.62 -6.86
N LEU A 112 24.68 19.27 -7.19
CA LEU A 112 25.64 18.67 -6.26
C LEU A 112 26.74 19.67 -5.94
N LYS A 113 26.97 19.88 -4.65
CA LYS A 113 27.99 20.80 -4.14
C LYS A 113 28.84 20.12 -3.08
N GLY A 114 30.06 20.62 -2.94
CA GLY A 114 31.02 20.10 -1.97
C GLY A 114 31.54 18.70 -2.31
N SER A 115 32.28 18.12 -1.37
CA SER A 115 32.82 16.76 -1.44
C SER A 115 33.06 16.20 -0.05
N GLY A 116 33.14 14.86 0.06
CA GLY A 116 33.32 14.18 1.34
C GLY A 116 32.26 14.61 2.35
N ASP A 117 32.69 15.17 3.48
CA ASP A 117 31.81 15.59 4.57
C ASP A 117 30.98 16.85 4.28
N THR A 118 31.38 17.63 3.27
CA THR A 118 30.66 18.84 2.82
C THR A 118 29.72 18.56 1.65
N LEU A 119 29.64 17.31 1.20
CA LEU A 119 28.80 16.93 0.07
C LEU A 119 27.32 17.20 0.41
N GLU A 120 26.65 17.90 -0.49
CA GLU A 120 25.22 18.18 -0.44
C GLU A 120 24.59 18.02 -1.83
N CYS A 121 23.30 17.70 -1.85
CA CYS A 121 22.54 17.50 -3.07
C CYS A 121 21.13 18.07 -2.95
N THR A 122 20.70 18.79 -3.97
CA THR A 122 19.31 19.26 -4.10
C THR A 122 18.75 18.77 -5.44
N ALA A 123 17.59 18.10 -5.41
CA ALA A 123 16.89 17.72 -6.62
C ALA A 123 15.95 18.84 -7.08
N TRP A 124 15.86 19.07 -8.39
CA TRP A 124 15.07 20.16 -8.97
C TRP A 124 14.56 19.82 -10.37
N VAL A 125 13.53 20.56 -10.80
CA VAL A 125 12.93 20.51 -12.14
C VAL A 125 12.52 21.90 -12.60
N LYS A 126 12.29 22.09 -13.90
CA LYS A 126 11.58 23.28 -14.41
C LYS A 126 10.13 22.97 -14.73
N ASP A 127 9.23 23.85 -14.32
CA ASP A 127 7.85 23.84 -14.80
C ASP A 127 7.77 24.38 -16.25
N TYR A 128 6.56 24.37 -16.83
CA TYR A 128 6.33 24.89 -18.18
C TYR A 128 6.39 26.42 -18.30
N ASN A 129 6.43 27.13 -17.17
CA ASN A 129 6.61 28.58 -17.07
C ASN A 129 8.09 28.96 -16.76
N ASP A 130 9.01 27.99 -16.83
CA ASP A 130 10.44 28.13 -16.51
C ASP A 130 10.76 28.47 -15.04
N HIS A 131 9.80 28.31 -14.11
CA HIS A 131 10.08 28.33 -12.68
C HIS A 131 10.82 27.06 -12.26
N THR A 132 11.78 27.23 -11.35
CA THR A 132 12.50 26.09 -10.76
C THR A 132 11.77 25.61 -9.51
N VAL A 133 11.31 24.37 -9.54
CA VAL A 133 10.76 23.68 -8.37
C VAL A 133 11.89 22.87 -7.74
N THR A 134 12.17 23.13 -6.47
CA THR A 134 13.29 22.51 -5.74
C THR A 134 12.79 21.65 -4.58
N GLY A 135 13.43 20.51 -4.39
CA GLY A 135 13.28 19.70 -3.18
C GLY A 135 14.17 20.19 -2.04
N PRO A 136 14.13 19.51 -0.88
CA PRO A 136 15.01 19.81 0.23
C PRO A 136 16.47 19.50 -0.12
N THR A 137 17.38 20.33 0.38
CA THR A 137 18.83 20.05 0.30
C THR A 137 19.20 18.97 1.30
N ILE A 138 19.74 17.88 0.80
CA ILE A 138 20.26 16.78 1.62
C ILE A 138 21.75 16.98 1.79
N THR A 139 22.25 16.91 3.02
CA THR A 139 23.67 17.09 3.35
C THR A 139 24.26 15.82 3.94
N MET A 140 25.58 15.63 3.79
CA MET A 140 26.29 14.54 4.47
C MET A 140 26.25 14.65 5.99
N LYS A 141 26.12 15.87 6.54
CA LYS A 141 25.86 16.07 7.97
C LYS A 141 24.54 15.42 8.38
N MET A 142 23.45 15.73 7.67
CA MET A 142 22.14 15.10 7.88
C MET A 142 22.23 13.57 7.76
N ALA A 143 22.93 13.05 6.76
CA ALA A 143 23.10 11.62 6.57
C ALA A 143 23.87 10.90 7.71
N LYS A 144 24.76 11.61 8.41
CA LYS A 144 25.45 11.09 9.59
C LYS A 144 24.57 11.18 10.83
N ASP A 145 23.90 12.31 11.03
CA ASP A 145 23.01 12.56 12.18
C ASP A 145 21.82 11.58 12.19
N GLU A 146 21.24 11.29 11.02
CA GLU A 146 20.17 10.31 10.81
C GLU A 146 20.66 8.86 10.70
N GLY A 147 21.99 8.64 10.75
CA GLY A 147 22.57 7.30 10.73
C GLY A 147 22.55 6.57 9.38
N TRP A 148 22.20 7.22 8.27
CA TRP A 148 22.16 6.64 6.92
C TRP A 148 23.54 6.14 6.45
N TYR A 149 24.58 6.93 6.77
CA TYR A 149 25.96 6.65 6.35
C TYR A 149 26.65 5.58 7.22
N GLY A 150 26.29 5.50 8.50
CA GLY A 150 27.03 4.74 9.50
C GLY A 150 26.81 3.22 9.47
N LYS A 151 25.69 2.73 8.93
CA LYS A 151 25.28 1.32 8.99
C LYS A 151 26.37 0.37 8.46
N ASN A 152 26.65 -0.72 9.20
CA ASN A 152 27.61 -1.74 8.78
C ASN A 152 27.10 -2.50 7.55
N GLY A 153 27.97 -2.73 6.57
CA GLY A 153 27.58 -3.29 5.26
C GLY A 153 26.89 -2.31 4.31
N SER A 154 26.74 -1.03 4.70
CA SER A 154 26.13 -0.01 3.84
C SER A 154 26.99 0.28 2.62
N LYS A 155 26.42 0.06 1.43
CA LYS A 155 26.98 0.47 0.13
C LYS A 155 27.14 2.00 0.03
N TRP A 156 26.48 2.76 0.91
CA TRP A 156 26.55 4.21 0.94
C TRP A 156 27.93 4.74 1.37
N LYS A 157 28.69 3.96 2.15
CA LYS A 157 30.08 4.34 2.51
C LYS A 157 30.99 4.43 1.28
N THR A 158 30.80 3.53 0.32
CA THR A 158 31.58 3.48 -0.92
C THR A 158 30.96 4.28 -2.06
N MET A 159 29.69 4.68 -1.95
CA MET A 159 28.94 5.43 -2.97
C MET A 159 28.10 6.57 -2.35
N PRO A 160 28.73 7.57 -1.70
CA PRO A 160 28.02 8.65 -1.01
C PRO A 160 27.20 9.54 -1.96
N GLU A 161 27.68 9.76 -3.19
CA GLU A 161 26.94 10.54 -4.19
C GLU A 161 25.64 9.86 -4.63
N VAL A 162 25.64 8.53 -4.78
CA VAL A 162 24.43 7.80 -5.17
C VAL A 162 23.40 7.87 -4.06
N MET A 163 23.85 7.68 -2.81
CA MET A 163 22.99 7.81 -1.63
C MET A 163 22.31 9.17 -1.58
N ILE A 164 23.08 10.25 -1.66
CA ILE A 164 22.55 11.60 -1.44
C ILE A 164 21.60 12.02 -2.57
N ARG A 165 21.86 11.60 -3.82
CA ARG A 165 20.95 11.81 -4.95
C ARG A 165 19.64 11.05 -4.74
N TYR A 166 19.70 9.80 -4.30
CA TYR A 166 18.49 9.03 -4.01
C TYR A 166 17.67 9.65 -2.87
N ARG A 167 18.32 10.18 -1.83
CA ARG A 167 17.63 10.92 -0.78
C ARG A 167 16.97 12.18 -1.30
N ALA A 168 17.69 12.96 -2.10
CA ALA A 168 17.15 14.18 -2.71
C ALA A 168 15.94 13.86 -3.61
N ALA A 169 16.02 12.77 -4.39
CA ALA A 169 14.93 12.31 -5.24
C ALA A 169 13.70 11.85 -4.45
N SER A 170 13.89 11.04 -3.40
CA SER A 170 12.76 10.60 -2.55
C SER A 170 12.06 11.81 -1.91
N PHE A 171 12.82 12.71 -1.31
CA PHE A 171 12.28 13.88 -0.61
C PHE A 171 11.58 14.84 -1.58
N PHE A 172 12.16 15.03 -2.78
CA PHE A 172 11.51 15.77 -3.85
C PHE A 172 10.17 15.13 -4.24
N GLY A 173 10.16 13.82 -4.49
CA GLY A 173 8.96 13.08 -4.86
C GLY A 173 7.86 13.20 -3.81
N ARG A 174 8.20 13.08 -2.53
CA ARG A 174 7.22 13.14 -1.43
C ARG A 174 6.54 14.52 -1.34
N LEU A 175 7.32 15.58 -1.52
CA LEU A 175 6.80 16.95 -1.36
C LEU A 175 6.11 17.47 -2.62
N ASN A 176 6.61 17.12 -3.82
CA ASN A 176 6.17 17.72 -5.07
C ASN A 176 5.33 16.78 -5.95
N CYS A 177 5.42 15.46 -5.74
CA CYS A 177 4.68 14.44 -6.47
C CYS A 177 4.02 13.39 -5.55
N PRO A 178 3.25 13.82 -4.51
CA PRO A 178 2.64 12.89 -3.55
C PRO A 178 1.62 11.95 -4.22
N ASP A 179 1.00 12.39 -5.31
CA ASP A 179 0.08 11.62 -6.15
C ASP A 179 0.75 10.39 -6.77
N MET A 180 2.02 10.48 -7.15
CA MET A 180 2.78 9.36 -7.72
C MET A 180 3.30 8.40 -6.65
N MET A 181 3.54 8.93 -5.43
CA MET A 181 4.05 8.12 -4.32
C MET A 181 2.94 7.38 -3.58
N MET A 182 1.69 7.84 -3.66
CA MET A 182 0.54 7.22 -2.99
C MET A 182 0.75 7.02 -1.48
N GLY A 183 1.54 7.90 -0.85
CA GLY A 183 1.89 7.81 0.57
C GLY A 183 2.90 6.70 0.93
N ILE A 184 3.43 5.97 -0.06
CA ILE A 184 4.42 4.90 0.15
C ILE A 184 5.82 5.49 0.15
N TYR A 185 6.60 5.16 1.18
CA TYR A 185 8.00 5.60 1.32
C TYR A 185 8.95 4.79 0.43
N THR A 186 10.19 5.26 0.26
CA THR A 186 11.20 4.46 -0.42
C THR A 186 11.74 3.34 0.45
N THR A 187 12.28 2.30 -0.18
CA THR A 187 12.97 1.19 0.50
C THR A 187 13.99 1.70 1.52
N ASP A 188 14.76 2.72 1.15
CA ASP A 188 15.80 3.30 2.00
C ASP A 188 15.22 3.93 3.28
N GLU A 189 14.07 4.59 3.17
CA GLU A 189 13.36 5.19 4.31
C GLU A 189 12.67 4.14 5.18
N VAL A 190 12.07 3.10 4.58
CA VAL A 190 11.38 2.04 5.33
C VAL A 190 12.37 1.19 6.14
N VAL A 191 13.57 0.92 5.62
CA VAL A 191 14.64 0.21 6.34
C VAL A 191 15.15 1.00 7.57
N GLU A 192 14.86 2.29 7.64
CA GLU A 192 15.26 3.17 8.75
C GLU A 192 14.18 3.37 9.80
N MET A 193 12.93 3.03 9.47
CA MET A 193 11.86 3.08 10.45
C MET A 193 12.07 1.99 11.51
N PRO A 194 11.88 2.29 12.80
CA PRO A 194 11.96 1.29 13.85
C PRO A 194 10.89 0.22 13.62
N ALA A 195 11.31 -1.05 13.59
CA ALA A 195 10.39 -2.20 13.48
C ALA A 195 9.36 -2.23 14.62
N ASP A 196 9.73 -1.66 15.77
CA ASP A 196 8.97 -1.75 17.02
C ASP A 196 7.70 -0.87 17.07
N GLN A 197 7.42 -0.06 16.05
CA GLN A 197 6.09 0.55 15.93
C GLN A 197 4.99 -0.50 15.67
N TYR A 198 5.34 -1.74 15.27
CA TYR A 198 4.40 -2.81 14.93
C TYR A 198 4.95 -4.23 15.24
N SER A 199 5.78 -4.40 16.28
CA SER A 199 6.40 -5.70 16.61
C SER A 199 5.40 -6.84 16.89
N VAL A 200 4.14 -6.52 17.16
CA VAL A 200 3.05 -7.51 17.29
C VAL A 200 2.63 -8.11 15.94
N VAL A 201 2.85 -7.40 14.83
CA VAL A 201 2.36 -7.77 13.51
C VAL A 201 3.37 -8.61 12.72
N ASP A 202 4.68 -8.47 12.97
CA ASP A 202 5.73 -9.16 12.19
C ASP A 202 5.83 -10.67 12.47
N GLU A 203 5.73 -11.09 13.74
CA GLU A 203 5.69 -12.52 14.06
C GLU A 203 4.35 -13.14 13.62
N GLU A 204 3.26 -12.39 13.74
CA GLU A 204 1.93 -12.84 13.33
C GLU A 204 1.80 -12.94 11.80
N ILE A 205 2.38 -12.03 11.01
CA ILE A 205 2.45 -12.12 9.55
C ILE A 205 3.31 -13.32 9.14
N LYS A 206 4.51 -13.51 9.72
CA LYS A 206 5.35 -14.67 9.38
C LYS A 206 4.69 -16.01 9.72
N GLN A 207 3.93 -16.06 10.81
CA GLN A 207 3.30 -17.29 11.30
C GLN A 207 1.86 -17.51 10.80
N LYS A 208 1.15 -16.48 10.35
CA LYS A 208 -0.28 -16.58 9.99
C LYS A 208 -0.67 -15.91 8.66
N ALA A 209 0.21 -15.14 8.01
CA ALA A 209 -0.13 -14.56 6.72
C ALA A 209 -0.44 -15.66 5.71
N ASN A 210 -1.60 -15.56 5.08
CA ASN A 210 -2.12 -16.53 4.12
C ASN A 210 -2.33 -17.96 4.68
N GLN A 211 -2.31 -18.18 6.00
CA GLN A 211 -2.52 -19.51 6.61
C GLN A 211 -3.95 -19.77 7.06
N GLN A 212 -4.73 -18.72 7.36
CA GLN A 212 -6.16 -18.91 7.61
C GLN A 212 -6.90 -19.06 6.28
N PRO A 213 -7.65 -20.15 6.07
CA PRO A 213 -8.50 -20.28 4.90
C PRO A 213 -9.51 -19.14 4.93
N LEU A 214 -9.53 -18.35 3.86
CA LEU A 214 -10.57 -17.36 3.63
C LEU A 214 -11.92 -18.11 3.58
N ASP A 215 -12.96 -17.55 4.20
CA ASP A 215 -14.31 -18.15 4.28
C ASP A 215 -15.02 -18.22 2.90
N PHE A 216 -14.30 -17.83 1.86
CA PHE A 216 -14.63 -18.00 0.47
C PHE A 216 -13.58 -18.92 -0.19
N GLN A 217 -14.04 -19.96 -0.89
CA GLN A 217 -13.14 -20.84 -1.63
C GLN A 217 -12.59 -20.09 -2.85
N VAL A 218 -11.35 -19.60 -2.74
CA VAL A 218 -10.55 -19.20 -3.91
C VAL A 218 -9.89 -20.45 -4.45
N ASP A 219 -10.20 -20.82 -5.68
CA ASP A 219 -9.41 -21.82 -6.38
C ASP A 219 -8.01 -21.25 -6.63
N THR A 220 -7.00 -21.84 -6.00
CA THR A 220 -5.62 -21.36 -6.06
C THR A 220 -4.96 -21.55 -7.43
N ALA A 221 -5.53 -22.40 -8.29
CA ALA A 221 -5.05 -22.64 -9.65
C ALA A 221 -5.71 -21.71 -10.67
N THR A 222 -7.00 -21.38 -10.48
CA THR A 222 -7.78 -20.57 -11.44
C THR A 222 -8.04 -19.14 -10.99
N GLY A 223 -7.87 -18.84 -9.69
CA GLY A 223 -8.19 -17.55 -9.07
C GLY A 223 -9.69 -17.26 -8.97
N GLU A 224 -10.56 -18.26 -9.21
CA GLU A 224 -12.01 -18.10 -9.05
C GLU A 224 -12.42 -18.07 -7.59
N VAL A 225 -13.12 -17.01 -7.20
CA VAL A 225 -13.87 -16.97 -5.94
C VAL A 225 -15.20 -17.68 -6.17
N LYS A 226 -15.41 -18.83 -5.52
CA LYS A 226 -16.70 -19.53 -5.56
C LYS A 226 -17.70 -18.81 -4.66
N GLU A 227 -18.93 -18.58 -5.15
CA GLU A 227 -20.02 -18.09 -4.32
C GLU A 227 -20.22 -19.03 -3.11
N PRO A 228 -20.55 -18.51 -1.91
CA PRO A 228 -20.98 -19.36 -0.81
C PRO A 228 -22.25 -20.09 -1.24
N GLN A 229 -22.12 -21.38 -1.55
CA GLN A 229 -23.29 -22.23 -1.74
C GLN A 229 -24.09 -22.17 -0.44
N LYS A 230 -25.33 -21.64 -0.50
CA LYS A 230 -26.31 -21.84 0.56
C LYS A 230 -26.53 -23.35 0.67
N SER A 231 -25.79 -23.99 1.56
CA SER A 231 -26.01 -25.38 1.90
C SER A 231 -27.35 -25.45 2.63
N ALA A 232 -28.36 -25.94 1.91
CA ALA A 232 -29.62 -26.35 2.48
C ALA A 232 -29.37 -27.62 3.29
N LEU A 233 -29.34 -27.48 4.63
CA LEU A 233 -29.53 -28.59 5.56
C LEU A 233 -30.43 -28.07 6.69
N GLU A 234 -31.64 -28.60 6.71
CA GLU A 234 -32.65 -28.43 7.74
C GLU A 234 -32.14 -28.94 9.10
N ALA A 235 -32.64 -28.31 10.17
CA ALA A 235 -32.17 -28.38 11.55
C ALA A 235 -32.32 -29.76 12.24
N PRO A 236 -31.84 -29.88 13.50
CA PRO A 236 -32.81 -29.72 14.58
C PRO A 236 -32.44 -28.60 15.55
N VAL A 237 -33.46 -27.81 15.88
CA VAL A 237 -33.46 -26.72 16.83
C VAL A 237 -33.18 -27.26 18.24
N GLU A 238 -31.99 -27.03 18.77
CA GLU A 238 -31.78 -27.01 20.22
C GLU A 238 -32.10 -25.62 20.76
N THR A 239 -32.98 -25.61 21.75
CA THR A 239 -33.62 -24.44 22.34
C THR A 239 -32.61 -23.64 23.18
N VAL A 240 -32.19 -22.48 22.69
CA VAL A 240 -31.50 -21.48 23.50
C VAL A 240 -32.54 -20.74 24.35
N LYS A 241 -32.49 -20.95 25.66
CA LYS A 241 -33.24 -20.16 26.64
C LYS A 241 -32.75 -18.72 26.63
N GLU A 242 -33.69 -17.80 26.45
CA GLU A 242 -33.54 -16.35 26.56
C GLU A 242 -33.08 -15.94 27.98
N PRO A 243 -32.03 -15.11 28.15
CA PRO A 243 -31.79 -14.46 29.44
C PRO A 243 -32.71 -13.25 29.57
N GLU A 244 -33.67 -13.36 30.49
CA GLU A 244 -34.58 -12.29 30.91
C GLU A 244 -33.82 -11.05 31.42
N LYS A 245 -34.27 -9.87 30.98
CA LYS A 245 -33.93 -8.56 31.57
C LYS A 245 -34.73 -8.33 32.86
N LYS A 246 -34.05 -7.84 33.91
CA LYS A 246 -34.38 -6.66 34.78
C LYS A 246 -33.73 -6.79 36.17
N PRO A 247 -33.71 -5.74 37.02
CA PRO A 247 -33.74 -4.29 36.76
C PRO A 247 -32.66 -3.50 37.55
N ALA A 248 -32.53 -2.22 37.23
CA ALA A 248 -31.72 -1.24 37.95
C ALA A 248 -32.27 -0.93 39.35
N GLU A 249 -31.38 -0.80 40.35
CA GLU A 249 -31.71 -0.23 41.66
C GLU A 249 -30.72 0.88 42.06
N LYS A 250 -31.32 1.93 42.62
CA LYS A 250 -30.76 3.26 42.94
C LYS A 250 -29.79 3.22 44.11
N VAL A 251 -28.81 4.13 44.12
CA VAL A 251 -28.22 4.61 45.38
C VAL A 251 -28.30 6.13 45.43
N THR A 252 -28.95 6.60 46.49
CA THR A 252 -29.23 7.97 46.94
C THR A 252 -28.01 8.66 47.57
N ALA A 253 -28.12 10.00 47.70
CA ALA A 253 -27.07 10.98 47.98
C ALA A 253 -26.63 11.17 49.46
N GLU A 254 -25.33 11.51 49.62
CA GLU A 254 -24.65 12.52 50.50
C GLU A 254 -24.72 12.47 52.07
N PRO A 255 -23.81 13.16 52.84
CA PRO A 255 -22.92 14.28 52.46
C PRO A 255 -21.45 14.31 52.96
N ALA A 256 -20.68 15.17 52.26
CA ALA A 256 -19.55 16.04 52.63
C ALA A 256 -18.57 15.75 53.80
N LYS A 257 -17.26 15.77 53.48
CA LYS A 257 -16.23 16.53 54.23
C LYS A 257 -15.24 17.22 53.29
N THR A 258 -15.11 18.51 53.51
CA THR A 258 -14.23 19.52 52.91
C THR A 258 -12.77 19.33 53.32
N THR A 259 -11.82 19.52 52.38
CA THR A 259 -10.66 20.43 52.55
C THR A 259 -9.97 20.70 51.21
N SER A 260 -9.57 21.95 51.04
CA SER A 260 -9.09 22.67 49.85
C SER A 260 -7.61 22.46 49.50
N ALA A 261 -7.27 22.52 48.21
CA ALA A 261 -6.10 23.23 47.61
C ALA A 261 -6.09 22.94 46.09
N ALA A 262 -6.45 23.89 45.22
CA ALA A 262 -5.60 24.93 44.61
C ALA A 262 -5.13 24.58 43.17
N ASN A 263 -5.81 25.20 42.20
CA ASN A 263 -5.40 25.72 40.88
C ASN A 263 -4.55 24.90 39.89
N GLY A 264 -5.02 24.88 38.63
CA GLY A 264 -4.17 24.73 37.45
C GLY A 264 -4.86 24.19 36.19
N GLN A 265 -5.83 24.92 35.64
CA GLN A 265 -6.43 24.63 34.33
C GLN A 265 -5.48 25.13 33.23
N GLN A 266 -4.96 24.22 32.39
CA GLN A 266 -4.36 24.59 31.10
C GLN A 266 -5.14 23.92 29.97
N THR A 267 -5.81 24.78 29.22
CA THR A 267 -6.49 24.52 27.96
C THR A 267 -5.47 24.27 26.85
N PHE A 268 -5.71 23.22 26.05
CA PHE A 268 -4.93 22.88 24.87
C PHE A 268 -5.43 23.70 23.67
N ASP A 269 -4.52 24.47 23.04
CA ASP A 269 -4.77 25.29 21.84
C ASP A 269 -3.96 24.69 20.66
N PRO A 270 -4.59 24.27 19.55
CA PRO A 270 -3.88 23.71 18.41
C PRO A 270 -3.58 24.82 17.39
N GLY A 271 -2.36 25.35 17.41
CA GLY A 271 -1.88 26.35 16.45
C GLY A 271 -0.69 25.85 15.63
N PHE A 272 -0.89 25.84 14.31
CA PHE A 272 0.10 25.81 13.21
C PHE A 272 1.01 24.59 13.02
#